data_AF-E6LFT2-F1
#
_entry.id   AF-E6LFT2-F1
#
_cell.length_a   1.000
_cell.length_b   1.000
_cell.length_c   1.000
_cell.angle_alpha   90.00
_cell.angle_beta   90.00
_cell.angle_gamma   90.00
#
_symmetry.space_group_name_H-M   'P 1'
#
loop_
_entity.id
_entity.type
_entity.pdbx_description
1 polymer ?
#
loop_
_entity_poly.entity_id
_entity_poly.type
_entity_poly.pdbx_seq_one_letter_code
_entity_poly.pdbx_strand_id
1 'polypeptide(L)'
;MSTYHKVRWSLLAFSFLTLLATIREWFLSPASGMVVVIECLAGIALIFAPDMIRKVLHLYFPKATIYFYWFFLFMSVFLGSCLHLMDLIPFWDKILHGTSPMLLSMIGYGIITNGLQQVPTKNIPVWVFLLFGF
;
A
#
# COMPACT_ATOMS: atom_id res chain seq x y z
N MET A 1 14.67 12.03 13.50
CA MET A 1 13.48 11.26 13.06
C MET A 1 13.88 10.27 11.97
N SER A 2 13.59 8.98 12.10
CA SER A 2 14.01 7.96 11.12
C SER A 2 13.31 8.15 9.77
N THR A 3 13.94 7.74 8.66
CA THR A 3 13.37 7.80 7.30
C THR A 3 11.99 7.14 7.22
N TYR A 4 11.80 6.04 7.95
CA TYR A 4 10.52 5.32 8.04
C TYR A 4 9.39 6.23 8.54
N HIS A 5 9.60 6.95 9.64
CA HIS A 5 8.59 7.85 10.17
C HIS A 5 8.33 9.04 9.24
N LYS A 6 9.37 9.58 8.60
CA LYS A 6 9.21 10.68 7.63
C LYS A 6 8.28 10.27 6.48
N VAL A 7 8.53 9.12 5.86
CA VAL A 7 7.69 8.60 4.75
C VAL A 7 6.26 8.36 5.22
N ARG A 8 6.06 7.74 6.39
CA ARG A 8 4.72 7.53 6.95
C ARG A 8 3.96 8.83 7.16
N TRP A 9 4.62 9.85 7.72
CA TRP A 9 4.01 11.16 7.93
C TRP A 9 3.68 11.87 6.62
N SER A 10 4.54 11.77 5.61
CA SER A 10 4.24 12.29 4.27
C SER A 10 3.02 11.60 3.66
N LEU A 11 2.89 10.27 3.80
CA LEU A 11 1.71 9.53 3.35
C LEU A 11 0.44 9.95 4.10
N LEU A 12 0.52 10.13 5.42
CA LEU A 12 -0.62 10.58 6.22
C LEU A 12 -1.06 12.00 5.87
N ALA A 13 -0.10 12.90 5.64
CA ALA A 13 -0.38 14.25 5.17
C ALA A 13 -1.08 14.22 3.81
N PHE A 14 -0.55 13.43 2.86
CA PHE A 14 -1.14 13.27 1.55
C PHE A 14 -2.55 12.64 1.63
N SER A 15 -2.73 11.59 2.43
CA SER A 15 -4.01 10.90 2.58
C SER A 15 -5.07 11.81 3.20
N PHE A 16 -4.68 12.71 4.09
CA PHE A 16 -5.60 13.69 4.66
C PHE A 16 -6.02 14.72 3.60
N LEU A 17 -5.09 15.17 2.76
CA LEU A 17 -5.43 16.04 1.62
C LEU A 17 -6.37 15.34 0.62
N THR A 18 -6.13 14.06 0.31
CA THR A 18 -7.06 13.32 -0.57
C THR A 18 -8.41 13.12 0.09
N LEU A 19 -8.46 12.83 1.40
CA LEU A 19 -9.73 12.72 2.12
C LEU A 19 -10.53 14.02 2.04
N LEU A 20 -9.89 15.17 2.24
CA LEU A 20 -10.54 16.47 2.08
C LEU A 20 -11.05 16.71 0.65
N ALA A 21 -10.31 16.25 -0.36
CA ALA A 21 -10.76 16.34 -1.75
C ALA A 21 -12.02 15.49 -2.01
N THR A 22 -12.08 14.28 -1.46
CA THR A 22 -13.21 13.35 -1.64
C THR A 22 -14.50 13.85 -0.96
N ILE A 23 -14.40 14.69 0.07
CA ILE A 23 -15.58 15.32 0.70
C ILE A 23 -16.38 16.13 -0.32
N ARG A 24 -15.72 16.78 -1.29
CA ARG A 24 -16.42 17.52 -2.35
C ARG A 24 -17.34 16.62 -3.16
N GLU A 25 -16.90 15.40 -3.46
CA GLU A 25 -17.68 14.44 -4.25
C GLU A 25 -18.87 13.90 -3.49
N TRP A 26 -18.77 13.73 -2.18
CA TRP A 26 -19.91 13.41 -1.33
C TRP A 26 -21.06 14.42 -1.50
N PHE A 27 -20.73 15.72 -1.58
CA PHE A 27 -21.74 16.76 -1.78
C PHE A 27 -22.33 16.77 -3.20
N LEU A 28 -21.56 16.36 -4.21
CA LEU A 28 -22.02 16.33 -5.60
C LEU A 28 -22.83 15.06 -5.92
N SER A 29 -22.33 13.92 -5.49
CA SER A 29 -22.89 12.59 -5.75
C SER A 29 -22.78 11.72 -4.49
N PRO A 30 -23.78 11.77 -3.58
CA PRO A 30 -23.67 11.16 -2.24
C PRO A 30 -23.39 9.65 -2.26
N ALA A 31 -23.97 8.90 -3.21
CA ALA A 31 -23.80 7.45 -3.28
C ALA A 31 -22.37 7.05 -3.68
N SER A 32 -21.80 7.66 -4.71
CA SER A 32 -20.42 7.37 -5.15
C SER A 32 -19.40 7.98 -4.18
N GLY A 33 -19.64 9.20 -3.70
CA GLY A 33 -18.75 9.87 -2.75
C GLY A 33 -18.62 9.13 -1.42
N MET A 34 -19.69 8.47 -0.95
CA MET A 34 -19.61 7.62 0.25
C MET A 34 -18.63 6.45 0.08
N VAL A 35 -18.64 5.79 -1.08
CA VAL A 35 -17.72 4.68 -1.37
C VAL A 35 -16.28 5.17 -1.36
N VAL A 36 -15.98 6.26 -2.07
CA VAL A 36 -14.63 6.82 -2.16
C VAL A 36 -14.10 7.28 -0.79
N VAL A 37 -14.95 7.88 0.04
CA VAL A 37 -14.58 8.26 1.42
C VAL A 37 -14.26 7.04 2.27
N ILE A 38 -15.05 5.96 2.18
CA ILE A 38 -14.78 4.72 2.90
C ILE A 38 -13.45 4.11 2.45
N GLU A 39 -13.19 4.07 1.14
CA GLU A 39 -11.93 3.59 0.59
C GLU A 39 -10.74 4.44 1.07
N CYS A 40 -10.89 5.76 1.11
CA CYS A 40 -9.85 6.66 1.61
C CYS A 40 -9.55 6.40 3.10
N LEU A 41 -10.58 6.28 3.93
CA LEU A 41 -10.44 5.96 5.36
C LEU A 41 -9.81 4.57 5.58
N ALA A 42 -10.22 3.57 4.79
CA ALA A 42 -9.60 2.25 4.80
C ALA A 42 -8.12 2.32 4.39
N GLY A 43 -7.79 3.11 3.37
CA GLY A 43 -6.42 3.40 2.95
C GLY A 43 -5.58 4.01 4.07
N ILE A 44 -6.12 4.98 4.80
CA ILE A 44 -5.46 5.60 5.96
C ILE A 44 -5.19 4.56 7.06
N ALA A 45 -6.18 3.72 7.37
CA ALA A 45 -6.01 2.65 8.34
C ALA A 45 -4.92 1.65 7.90
N LEU A 46 -4.90 1.30 6.61
CA LEU A 46 -3.96 0.38 6.00
C LEU A 46 -2.50 0.88 6.01
N ILE A 47 -2.24 2.20 6.09
CA ILE A 47 -0.88 2.72 6.31
C ILE A 47 -0.22 2.08 7.54
N PHE A 48 -1.01 1.75 8.57
CA PHE A 48 -0.54 1.14 9.82
C PHE A 48 -0.54 -0.39 9.79
N ALA A 49 -0.97 -1.04 8.71
CA ALA A 49 -1.03 -2.49 8.58
C ALA A 49 0.31 -3.18 8.87
N PRO A 50 1.49 -2.71 8.41
CA PRO A 50 2.77 -3.35 8.72
C PRO A 50 3.08 -3.38 10.22
N ASP A 51 2.76 -2.29 10.93
CA ASP A 51 2.94 -2.20 12.38
C ASP A 51 1.97 -3.12 13.12
N MET A 52 0.72 -3.21 12.64
CA MET A 52 -0.30 -4.10 13.20
C MET A 52 0.06 -5.57 13.01
N ILE A 53 0.48 -5.95 11.80
CA ILE A 53 0.90 -7.32 11.48
C ILE A 53 2.09 -7.73 12.36
N ARG A 54 3.06 -6.83 12.56
CA ARG A 54 4.17 -7.08 13.47
C ARG A 54 3.72 -7.31 14.92
N LYS A 55 2.76 -6.52 15.42
CA LYS A 55 2.28 -6.60 16.81
C LYS A 55 1.38 -7.79 17.07
N VAL A 56 0.50 -8.12 16.13
CA VAL A 56 -0.53 -9.15 16.29
C VAL A 56 -0.03 -10.52 15.85
N LEU A 57 0.61 -10.59 14.67
CA LEU A 57 1.05 -11.84 14.05
C LEU A 57 2.52 -12.15 14.29
N HIS A 58 3.27 -11.24 14.93
CA HIS A 58 4.73 -11.38 15.14
C HIS A 58 5.51 -11.59 13.83
N LEU A 59 4.96 -11.14 12.70
CA LEU A 59 5.60 -11.23 11.39
C LEU A 59 6.43 -9.98 11.12
N TYR A 60 7.72 -10.19 10.82
CA TYR A 60 8.67 -9.12 10.54
C TYR A 60 8.97 -9.05 9.05
N PHE A 61 8.51 -7.99 8.40
CA PHE A 61 8.83 -7.72 7.01
C PHE A 61 10.10 -6.87 6.87
N PRO A 62 10.93 -7.12 5.84
CA PRO A 62 12.01 -6.22 5.46
C PRO A 62 11.49 -4.80 5.16
N LYS A 63 12.31 -3.78 5.45
CA LYS A 63 11.95 -2.37 5.19
C LYS A 63 11.56 -2.13 3.72
N ALA A 64 12.22 -2.81 2.78
CA ALA A 64 11.92 -2.72 1.36
C ALA A 64 10.47 -3.14 1.05
N THR A 65 10.00 -4.25 1.62
CA THR A 65 8.62 -4.73 1.47
C THR A 65 7.62 -3.71 2.01
N ILE A 66 7.91 -3.09 3.15
CA ILE A 66 7.01 -2.08 3.75
C ILE A 66 6.93 -0.83 2.86
N TYR A 67 8.06 -0.36 2.32
CA TYR A 67 8.05 0.78 1.41
C TYR A 67 7.34 0.47 0.09
N PHE A 68 7.53 -0.74 -0.46
CA PHE A 68 6.82 -1.16 -1.66
C PHE A 68 5.32 -1.30 -1.42
N TYR A 69 4.92 -1.82 -0.26
CA TYR A 69 3.53 -1.84 0.20
C TYR A 69 2.92 -0.44 0.24
N TRP A 70 3.59 0.52 0.89
CA TRP A 70 3.10 1.89 0.95
C TRP A 70 3.07 2.58 -0.41
N PHE A 71 4.04 2.30 -1.28
CA PHE A 71 4.03 2.76 -2.66
C PHE A 71 2.80 2.22 -3.41
N PHE A 72 2.53 0.92 -3.30
CA PHE A 72 1.37 0.30 -3.93
C PHE A 72 0.05 0.88 -3.39
N LEU A 73 -0.08 1.02 -2.06
CA LEU A 73 -1.24 1.64 -1.40
C LEU A 73 -1.47 3.09 -1.88
N PHE A 74 -0.38 3.84 -2.04
CA PHE A 74 -0.43 5.20 -2.57
C PHE A 74 -0.96 5.24 -4.01
N MET A 75 -0.45 4.36 -4.87
CA MET A 75 -0.85 4.28 -6.27
C MET A 75 -2.29 3.78 -6.43
N SER A 76 -2.70 2.77 -5.66
CA SER A 76 -4.01 2.14 -5.82
C SER A 76 -5.13 2.96 -5.18
N VAL A 77 -5.01 3.28 -3.90
CA VAL A 77 -6.12 3.88 -3.14
C VAL A 77 -6.11 5.40 -3.29
N PHE A 78 -5.01 6.06 -2.97
CA PHE A 78 -5.01 7.53 -2.92
C PHE A 78 -4.99 8.14 -4.32
N LEU A 79 -4.14 7.65 -5.22
CA LEU A 79 -4.10 8.13 -6.59
C LEU A 79 -5.22 7.51 -7.43
N GLY A 80 -5.31 6.18 -7.43
CA GLY A 80 -6.25 5.44 -8.26
C GLY A 80 -7.71 5.74 -7.93
N SER A 81 -8.16 5.33 -6.74
CA SER A 81 -9.55 5.52 -6.32
C SER A 81 -9.87 6.97 -5.93
N CYS A 82 -9.15 7.55 -4.96
CA CYS A 82 -9.55 8.83 -4.36
C CYS A 82 -9.37 10.03 -5.29
N LEU A 83 -8.40 9.97 -6.21
CA LEU A 83 -8.12 11.02 -7.18
C LEU A 83 -8.52 10.63 -8.61
N HIS A 84 -9.25 9.51 -8.77
CA HIS A 84 -9.78 9.04 -10.05
C HIS A 84 -8.70 8.82 -11.14
N LEU A 85 -7.44 8.53 -10.78
CA LEU A 85 -6.42 8.25 -11.80
C LEU A 85 -6.72 6.97 -12.60
N MET A 86 -7.50 6.04 -12.05
CA MET A 86 -7.98 4.88 -12.81
C MET A 86 -8.80 5.29 -14.04
N ASP A 87 -9.59 6.37 -13.92
CA ASP A 87 -10.41 6.88 -15.01
C ASP A 87 -9.64 7.82 -15.94
N LEU A 88 -8.67 8.57 -15.38
CA LEU A 88 -7.90 9.57 -16.12
C LEU A 88 -6.75 8.97 -16.95
N ILE A 89 -6.15 7.87 -16.50
CA ILE A 89 -4.95 7.28 -17.11
C ILE A 89 -5.28 5.87 -17.62
N PRO A 90 -5.39 5.65 -18.95
CA PRO A 90 -5.89 4.39 -19.54
C PRO A 90 -5.12 3.11 -19.20
N PHE A 91 -3.87 3.22 -18.75
CA PHE A 91 -3.02 2.08 -18.40
C PHE A 91 -2.75 1.97 -16.89
N TRP A 92 -3.41 2.78 -16.05
CA TRP A 92 -3.20 2.78 -14.61
C TRP A 92 -3.51 1.42 -13.98
N ASP A 93 -4.66 0.84 -14.33
CA ASP A 93 -5.07 -0.48 -13.86
C ASP A 93 -4.06 -1.57 -14.25
N LYS A 94 -3.49 -1.50 -15.46
CA LYS A 94 -2.44 -2.43 -15.91
C LYS A 94 -1.16 -2.32 -15.06
N ILE A 95 -0.79 -1.10 -14.66
CA ILE A 95 0.36 -0.89 -13.76
C ILE A 95 0.07 -1.52 -12.40
N LEU A 96 -1.12 -1.30 -11.84
CA LEU A 96 -1.51 -1.88 -10.55
C LEU A 96 -1.56 -3.41 -10.64
N HIS A 97 -2.11 -3.95 -11.71
CA HIS A 97 -2.19 -5.39 -11.93
C HIS A 97 -0.80 -6.01 -12.11
N GLY A 98 0.14 -5.33 -12.76
CA GLY A 98 1.52 -5.80 -12.87
C GLY A 98 2.32 -5.67 -11.57
N THR A 99 1.99 -4.72 -10.70
CA THR A 99 2.74 -4.46 -9.45
C THR A 99 2.17 -5.19 -8.23
N SER A 100 0.89 -5.54 -8.24
CA SER A 100 0.24 -6.24 -7.13
C SER A 100 0.80 -7.65 -6.85
N PRO A 101 1.16 -8.49 -7.85
CA PRO A 101 1.71 -9.81 -7.58
C PRO A 101 3.15 -9.72 -7.09
N MET A 102 3.90 -8.67 -7.47
CA MET A 102 5.22 -8.36 -6.90
C MET A 102 5.13 -8.14 -5.40
N LEU A 103 4.17 -7.33 -4.95
CA LEU A 103 3.93 -7.09 -3.53
C LEU A 103 3.50 -8.38 -2.82
N LEU A 104 2.61 -9.16 -3.42
CA LEU A 104 2.15 -10.44 -2.88
C LEU A 104 3.32 -11.43 -2.69
N SER A 105 4.21 -11.54 -3.69
CA SER A 105 5.41 -12.37 -3.62
C SER A 105 6.35 -11.94 -2.49
N MET A 106 6.56 -10.63 -2.30
CA MET A 106 7.36 -10.10 -1.19
C MET A 106 6.74 -10.41 0.19
N ILE A 107 5.41 -10.37 0.30
CA ILE A 107 4.68 -10.72 1.52
C ILE A 107 4.77 -12.23 1.79
N GLY A 108 4.49 -13.06 0.78
CA GLY A 108 4.56 -14.52 0.88
C GLY A 108 5.94 -15.00 1.33
N TYR A 109 7.00 -14.41 0.78
CA TYR A 109 8.36 -14.67 1.23
C TYR A 109 8.60 -14.26 2.70
N GLY A 110 8.07 -13.11 3.12
CA GLY A 110 8.11 -12.69 4.52
C GLY A 110 7.42 -13.68 5.44
N ILE A 111 6.28 -14.24 5.05
CA ILE A 111 5.56 -15.25 5.84
C ILE A 111 6.38 -16.55 5.94
N ILE A 112 6.89 -17.06 4.81
CA ILE A 112 7.68 -18.31 4.78
C ILE A 112 8.94 -18.19 5.65
N THR A 113 9.64 -17.06 5.57
CA THR A 113 10.90 -16.85 6.31
C THR A 113 10.70 -16.59 7.81
N ASN A 114 9.55 -16.06 8.21
CA ASN A 114 9.20 -15.94 9.62
C ASN A 114 8.64 -17.26 10.20
N GLY A 115 7.96 -18.08 9.38
CA GLY A 115 7.17 -19.24 9.84
C GLY A 115 7.79 -20.63 9.63
N LEU A 116 8.58 -20.86 8.59
CA LEU A 116 9.00 -22.22 8.20
C LEU A 116 10.48 -22.50 8.44
N GLN A 117 11.37 -21.54 8.23
CA GLN A 117 12.81 -21.68 8.48
C GLN A 117 13.36 -20.28 8.76
N GLN A 118 14.20 -20.11 9.79
CA GLN A 118 14.92 -18.86 10.06
C GLN A 118 16.00 -18.58 9.00
N VAL A 119 15.61 -18.51 7.73
CA VAL A 119 16.50 -18.21 6.63
C VAL A 119 16.83 -16.72 6.72
N PRO A 120 18.11 -16.32 6.77
CA PRO A 120 18.47 -14.92 6.82
C PRO A 120 18.05 -14.20 5.53
N THR A 121 16.94 -13.48 5.60
CA THR A 121 16.33 -12.70 4.49
C THR A 121 17.19 -11.54 4.01
N LYS A 122 18.19 -11.14 4.80
CA LYS A 122 19.12 -10.04 4.50
C LYS A 122 19.87 -10.24 3.17
N ASN A 123 20.03 -11.48 2.73
CA ASN A 123 20.82 -11.81 1.55
C ASN A 123 19.99 -12.04 0.28
N ILE A 124 18.66 -12.05 0.36
CA ILE A 124 17.82 -12.23 -0.84
C ILE A 124 17.56 -10.86 -1.47
N PRO A 125 17.97 -10.68 -2.74
CA PRO A 125 17.77 -9.42 -3.40
C PRO A 125 16.30 -9.12 -3.70
N VAL A 126 15.91 -7.86 -3.53
CA VAL A 126 14.53 -7.39 -3.79
C VAL A 126 14.07 -7.69 -5.22
N TRP A 127 14.98 -7.63 -6.21
CA TRP A 127 14.65 -7.89 -7.61
C TRP A 127 14.19 -9.33 -7.89
N VAL A 128 14.53 -10.29 -7.03
CA VAL A 128 14.02 -11.66 -7.17
C VAL A 128 12.50 -11.65 -7.05
N PHE A 129 11.94 -10.93 -6.07
CA PHE A 129 10.49 -10.83 -5.92
C PHE A 129 9.83 -9.98 -7.01
N LEU A 130 10.54 -8.99 -7.52
CA LEU A 130 10.10 -8.20 -8.67
C LEU A 130 10.04 -9.04 -9.95
N LEU A 131 10.93 -10.04 -10.08
CA LEU A 131 11.03 -10.94 -11.23
C LEU A 131 10.12 -12.17 -11.11
N PHE A 132 9.57 -12.50 -9.95
CA PHE A 132 8.68 -13.67 -9.81
C PHE A 132 7.24 -13.29 -9.44
N GLY A 133 6.94 -12.00 -9.31
CA GLY A 133 5.60 -11.49 -9.04
C GLY A 133 4.96 -10.88 -10.28
N PHE A 134 4.93 -11.62 -11.39
CA PHE A 134 4.17 -11.27 -12.59
C PHE A 134 3.36 -12.47 -13.10
#